data_AF-A0A2W6ZVN0-F1
#
_entry.id   AF-A0A2W6ZVN0-F1
#
_cell.length_a   1.000
_cell.length_b   1.000
_cell.length_c   1.000
_cell.angle_alpha   90.00
_cell.angle_beta   90.00
_cell.angle_gamma   90.00
#
_symmetry.space_group_name_H-M   'P 1'
#
loop_
_entity.id
_entity.type
_entity.pdbx_description
1 polymer ?
#
loop_
_entity_poly.entity_id
_entity_poly.type
_entity_poly.pdbx_seq_one_letter_code
_entity_poly.pdbx_strand_id
1 'polypeptide(L)'
;MSNLLQAIQTVVRCQVLDITGFYRSRNKINAVGDALEAFIKDIFSDSLYESDVSKKHEIYENVFSYFGNQNNPPDLMLINGDAIEVKKIESENSQIALNSSYPSAKLFSNSLMITQACRQCENWYEKDIIYVIGSINKSTNQLSTLWFVYGDCYAASKEIYERVRTTIASGVNLIPDVEFSQTKELGRVNKVDPLGITHLRIRGMWHIEHPNKVFNYLEDV
;
A
#
# COMPACT_ATOMS: atom_id res chain seq x y z
N MET A 1 -6.92 20.32 7.51
CA MET A 1 -6.26 19.02 7.62
C MET A 1 -7.15 18.01 6.94
N SER A 2 -6.62 17.29 5.94
CA SER A 2 -7.39 16.28 5.21
C SER A 2 -7.60 15.03 6.05
N ASN A 3 -8.69 14.29 5.83
CA ASN A 3 -8.97 13.01 6.47
C ASN A 3 -9.90 12.14 5.61
N LEU A 4 -10.14 10.91 6.08
CA LEU A 4 -10.98 9.93 5.39
C LEU A 4 -12.41 10.43 5.12
N LEU A 5 -13.04 11.14 6.06
CA LEU A 5 -14.41 11.63 5.87
C LEU A 5 -14.49 12.67 4.75
N GLN A 6 -13.48 13.52 4.60
CA GLN A 6 -13.38 14.46 3.50
C GLN A 6 -13.17 13.73 2.17
N ALA A 7 -12.31 12.71 2.15
CA ALA A 7 -12.12 11.87 0.96
C ALA A 7 -13.43 11.19 0.53
N ILE A 8 -14.19 10.62 1.49
CA ILE A 8 -15.51 10.03 1.22
C ILE A 8 -16.48 11.08 0.69
N GLN A 9 -16.50 12.28 1.27
CA GLN A 9 -17.34 13.38 0.77
C GLN A 9 -16.99 13.74 -0.68
N THR A 10 -15.71 13.82 -1.04
CA THR A 10 -15.28 14.10 -2.41
C THR A 10 -15.66 12.95 -3.35
N VAL A 11 -15.52 11.68 -2.93
CA VAL A 11 -15.97 10.51 -3.71
C VAL A 11 -17.47 10.55 -3.97
N VAL A 12 -18.30 10.84 -2.97
CA VAL A 12 -19.76 10.89 -3.12
C VAL A 12 -20.21 12.04 -4.05
N ARG A 13 -19.47 13.16 -4.07
CA ARG A 13 -19.75 14.28 -4.99
C ARG A 13 -19.22 14.04 -6.41
N CYS A 14 -18.30 13.10 -6.56
CA CYS A 14 -17.64 12.77 -7.82
C CYS A 14 -18.57 11.94 -8.72
N GLN A 15 -18.55 12.21 -10.03
CA GLN A 15 -19.24 11.42 -11.06
C GLN A 15 -18.28 10.56 -11.91
N VAL A 16 -17.00 10.48 -11.53
CA VAL A 16 -15.96 9.76 -12.29
C VAL A 16 -15.99 8.28 -11.95
N LEU A 17 -16.65 7.50 -12.80
CA LEU A 17 -16.67 6.03 -12.72
C LEU A 17 -15.51 5.40 -13.52
N ASP A 18 -15.16 5.99 -14.67
CA ASP A 18 -14.00 5.59 -15.48
C ASP A 18 -12.76 6.40 -15.07
N ILE A 19 -12.10 5.96 -14.00
CA ILE A 19 -10.87 6.57 -13.50
C ILE A 19 -9.78 6.52 -14.58
N THR A 20 -9.64 5.38 -15.26
CA THR A 20 -8.57 5.18 -16.24
C THR A 20 -8.72 6.14 -17.41
N GLY A 21 -9.91 6.26 -17.99
CA GLY A 21 -10.22 7.20 -19.06
C GLY A 21 -10.10 8.66 -18.62
N PHE A 22 -10.53 8.98 -17.39
CA PHE A 22 -10.42 10.33 -16.84
C PHE A 22 -8.97 10.83 -16.75
N TYR A 23 -8.03 9.98 -16.30
CA TYR A 23 -6.63 10.37 -16.22
C TYR A 23 -5.86 10.22 -17.54
N ARG A 24 -6.24 9.28 -18.41
CA ARG A 24 -5.67 9.15 -19.76
C ARG A 24 -6.01 10.34 -20.66
N SER A 25 -7.27 10.78 -20.66
CA SER A 25 -7.72 11.94 -21.46
C SER A 25 -7.01 13.24 -21.10
N ARG A 26 -6.46 13.31 -19.87
CA ARG A 26 -5.68 14.45 -19.37
C ARG A 26 -4.17 14.31 -19.63
N ASN A 27 -3.73 13.31 -20.41
CA ASN A 27 -2.32 12.99 -20.68
C ASN A 27 -1.47 12.77 -19.42
N LYS A 28 -2.09 12.43 -18.29
CA LYS A 28 -1.38 12.35 -17.01
C LYS A 28 -0.73 10.98 -16.79
N ILE A 29 -1.32 9.90 -17.32
CA ILE A 29 -1.03 8.53 -16.86
C ILE A 29 -1.19 7.49 -17.97
N ASN A 30 -0.22 6.60 -18.11
CA ASN A 30 -0.25 5.46 -19.05
C ASN A 30 -0.65 4.13 -18.38
N ALA A 31 -0.38 3.96 -17.08
CA ALA A 31 -0.67 2.73 -16.34
C ALA A 31 -1.90 2.86 -15.42
N VAL A 32 -2.73 1.81 -15.37
CA VAL A 32 -3.99 1.79 -14.60
C VAL A 32 -3.76 1.90 -13.08
N GLY A 33 -2.64 1.38 -12.57
CA GLY A 33 -2.27 1.48 -11.15
C GLY A 33 -2.06 2.93 -10.71
N ASP A 34 -1.23 3.65 -11.46
CA ASP A 34 -0.98 5.08 -11.26
C ASP A 34 -2.29 5.90 -11.28
N ALA A 35 -3.28 5.49 -12.08
CA ALA A 35 -4.57 6.18 -12.18
C ALA A 35 -5.39 6.08 -10.90
N LEU A 36 -5.40 4.92 -10.23
CA LEU A 36 -6.04 4.76 -8.93
C LEU A 36 -5.32 5.60 -7.87
N GLU A 37 -3.98 5.55 -7.81
CA GLU A 37 -3.22 6.38 -6.87
C GLU A 37 -3.45 7.88 -7.08
N ALA A 38 -3.52 8.34 -8.33
CA ALA A 38 -3.83 9.72 -8.65
C ALA A 38 -5.26 10.10 -8.24
N PHE A 39 -6.22 9.19 -8.41
CA PHE A 39 -7.57 9.36 -7.90
C PHE A 39 -7.59 9.49 -6.38
N ILE A 40 -6.85 8.63 -5.67
CA ILE A 40 -6.76 8.69 -4.21
C ILE A 40 -6.13 10.01 -3.77
N LYS A 41 -5.05 10.48 -4.41
CA LYS A 41 -4.49 11.81 -4.14
C LYS A 41 -5.56 12.89 -4.27
N ASP A 42 -6.29 12.86 -5.38
CA ASP A 42 -7.31 13.86 -5.70
C ASP A 42 -8.50 13.91 -4.76
N ILE A 43 -8.99 12.76 -4.28
CA ILE A 43 -10.12 12.74 -3.35
C ILE A 43 -9.70 13.23 -1.97
N PHE A 44 -8.48 12.91 -1.52
CA PHE A 44 -7.97 13.38 -0.23
C PHE A 44 -7.61 14.87 -0.28
N SER A 45 -7.30 15.42 -1.44
CA SER A 45 -6.96 16.85 -1.56
C SER A 45 -8.06 17.72 -2.19
N ASP A 46 -9.25 17.16 -2.43
CA ASP A 46 -10.39 17.81 -3.08
C ASP A 46 -10.03 18.52 -4.41
N SER A 47 -9.13 17.91 -5.20
CA SER A 47 -8.53 18.52 -6.40
C SER A 47 -8.83 17.78 -7.71
N LEU A 48 -9.87 16.94 -7.70
CA LEU A 48 -10.23 16.11 -8.85
C LEU A 48 -10.44 16.93 -10.15
N TYR A 49 -11.09 18.08 -10.02
CA TYR A 49 -11.39 18.96 -11.16
C TYR A 49 -10.34 20.06 -11.39
N GLU A 50 -9.26 20.11 -10.60
CA GLU A 50 -8.17 21.03 -10.86
C GLU A 50 -7.40 20.61 -12.12
N SER A 51 -7.44 21.49 -13.11
CA SER A 51 -6.79 21.31 -14.41
C SER A 51 -5.34 21.78 -14.40
N ASP A 52 -5.03 22.82 -13.61
CA ASP A 52 -3.69 23.39 -13.49
C ASP A 52 -2.79 22.44 -12.69
N VAL A 53 -1.76 21.92 -13.36
CA VAL A 53 -0.85 20.93 -12.77
C VAL A 53 -0.02 21.54 -11.63
N SER A 54 0.39 22.81 -11.76
CA SER A 54 1.20 23.48 -10.75
C SER A 54 0.39 23.73 -9.48
N LYS A 55 -0.82 24.28 -9.62
CA LYS A 55 -1.73 24.48 -8.47
C LYS A 55 -2.10 23.17 -7.79
N LYS A 56 -2.32 22.12 -8.58
CA LYS A 56 -2.62 20.79 -8.05
C LYS A 56 -1.45 20.23 -7.25
N HIS A 57 -0.22 20.47 -7.69
CA HIS A 57 0.97 20.09 -6.94
C HIS A 57 1.06 20.84 -5.61
N GLU A 58 0.82 22.15 -5.61
CA GLU A 58 0.76 22.96 -4.39
C GLU A 58 -0.34 22.45 -3.44
N ILE A 59 -1.51 22.10 -3.96
CA ILE A 59 -2.60 21.51 -3.16
C ILE A 59 -2.15 20.18 -2.52
N TYR A 60 -1.49 19.32 -3.28
CA TYR A 60 -0.95 18.06 -2.77
C TYR A 60 0.08 18.28 -1.65
N GLU A 61 1.01 19.22 -1.82
CA GLU A 61 2.02 19.56 -0.80
C GLU A 61 1.41 20.12 0.49
N ASN A 62 0.22 20.74 0.42
CA ASN A 62 -0.52 21.21 1.59
C ASN A 62 -1.33 20.11 2.30
N VAL A 63 -1.43 18.92 1.71
CA VAL A 63 -2.26 17.81 2.19
C VAL A 63 -1.41 16.62 2.64
N PHE A 64 -0.36 16.29 1.89
CA PHE A 64 0.46 15.11 2.10
C PHE A 64 1.85 15.48 2.63
N SER A 65 2.29 14.77 3.67
CA SER A 65 3.67 14.85 4.16
C SER A 65 4.59 13.94 3.34
N TYR A 66 4.06 12.87 2.72
CA TYR A 66 4.87 11.89 2.01
C TYR A 66 4.19 11.32 0.77
N PHE A 67 5.00 11.08 -0.27
CA PHE A 67 4.66 10.30 -1.45
C PHE A 67 5.58 9.08 -1.53
N GLY A 68 4.97 7.90 -1.60
CA GLY A 68 5.62 6.60 -1.55
C GLY A 68 6.37 6.21 -2.81
N ASN A 69 6.90 4.98 -2.78
CA ASN A 69 7.52 4.35 -3.94
C ASN A 69 7.04 2.90 -4.07
N GLN A 70 7.28 2.29 -5.23
CA GLN A 70 6.78 0.95 -5.57
C GLN A 70 7.22 -0.18 -4.62
N ASN A 71 8.28 0.01 -3.83
CA ASN A 71 8.93 -1.04 -3.05
C ASN A 71 8.73 -0.91 -1.54
N ASN A 72 8.18 0.21 -1.05
CA ASN A 72 8.12 0.50 0.37
C ASN A 72 6.80 1.17 0.73
N PRO A 73 6.09 0.70 1.78
CA PRO A 73 4.93 1.41 2.30
C PRO A 73 5.34 2.70 3.04
N PRO A 74 4.40 3.62 3.27
CA PRO A 74 3.07 3.68 2.64
C PRO A 74 3.16 4.34 1.25
N ASP A 75 2.09 4.21 0.46
CA ASP A 75 1.98 4.90 -0.83
C ASP A 75 1.78 6.41 -0.66
N LEU A 76 1.05 6.85 0.38
CA LEU A 76 0.86 8.25 0.75
C LEU A 76 0.84 8.43 2.26
N MET A 77 1.10 9.66 2.73
CA MET A 77 0.86 10.01 4.12
C MET A 77 0.31 11.43 4.23
N LEU A 78 -0.77 11.59 4.99
CA LEU A 78 -1.38 12.89 5.27
C LEU A 78 -0.56 13.64 6.32
N ILE A 79 -0.45 14.97 6.16
CA ILE A 79 0.19 15.83 7.17
C ILE A 79 -0.57 15.71 8.49
N ASN A 80 0.13 15.29 9.55
CA ASN A 80 -0.44 15.03 10.88
C ASN A 80 -1.68 14.10 10.85
N GLY A 81 -1.78 13.22 9.85
CA GLY A 81 -2.91 12.30 9.67
C GLY A 81 -2.47 10.88 9.31
N ASP A 82 -3.38 10.15 8.70
CA ASP A 82 -3.23 8.72 8.42
C ASP A 82 -2.23 8.45 7.27
N ALA A 83 -1.58 7.30 7.34
CA ALA A 83 -0.89 6.71 6.20
C ALA A 83 -1.90 6.01 5.29
N ILE A 84 -1.62 5.95 3.99
CA ILE A 84 -2.52 5.37 3.00
C ILE A 84 -1.74 4.38 2.14
N GLU A 85 -2.24 3.15 2.06
CA GLU A 85 -1.71 2.09 1.21
C GLU A 85 -2.76 1.74 0.15
N VAL A 86 -2.45 1.97 -1.11
CA VAL A 86 -3.35 1.77 -2.23
C VAL A 86 -3.09 0.40 -2.86
N LYS A 87 -4.16 -0.34 -3.15
CA LYS A 87 -4.07 -1.61 -3.88
C LYS A 87 -5.16 -1.67 -4.93
N LYS A 88 -4.73 -1.89 -6.17
CA LYS A 88 -5.62 -2.21 -7.28
C LYS A 88 -5.83 -3.72 -7.33
N ILE A 89 -7.08 -4.12 -7.51
CA ILE A 89 -7.42 -5.49 -7.92
C ILE A 89 -8.32 -5.46 -9.15
N GLU A 90 -8.38 -6.60 -9.84
CA GLU A 90 -9.21 -6.77 -11.04
C GLU A 90 -10.32 -7.80 -10.84
N SER A 91 -10.37 -8.44 -9.66
CA SER A 91 -11.37 -9.41 -9.28
C SER A 91 -11.64 -9.33 -7.77
N GLU A 92 -12.90 -9.18 -7.40
CA GLU A 92 -13.35 -9.01 -6.00
C GLU A 92 -13.19 -10.28 -5.15
N ASN A 93 -12.94 -11.44 -5.80
CA ASN A 93 -12.66 -12.71 -5.13
C ASN A 93 -11.15 -13.01 -5.02
N SER A 94 -10.30 -12.12 -5.51
CA SER A 94 -8.85 -12.35 -5.48
C SER A 94 -8.24 -11.95 -4.13
N GLN A 95 -7.25 -12.72 -3.69
CA GLN A 95 -6.39 -12.31 -2.59
C GLN A 95 -5.54 -11.12 -3.02
N ILE A 96 -5.30 -10.20 -2.09
CA ILE A 96 -4.51 -8.99 -2.31
C ILE A 96 -3.07 -9.29 -1.94
N ALA A 97 -2.17 -9.23 -2.92
CA ALA A 97 -0.74 -9.43 -2.70
C ALA A 97 -0.10 -8.18 -2.09
N LEU A 98 0.67 -8.37 -1.02
CA LEU A 98 1.47 -7.36 -0.35
C LEU A 98 2.96 -7.71 -0.52
N ASN A 99 3.55 -7.18 -1.58
CA ASN A 99 4.92 -7.51 -2.00
C ASN A 99 5.99 -6.65 -1.31
N SER A 100 5.61 -5.48 -0.81
CA SER A 100 6.54 -4.52 -0.22
C SER A 100 6.75 -4.77 1.28
N SER A 101 5.75 -5.32 1.97
CA SER A 101 5.82 -5.64 3.41
C SER A 101 4.70 -6.59 3.85
N TYR A 102 4.74 -7.02 5.10
CA TYR A 102 3.64 -7.75 5.73
C TYR A 102 2.43 -6.81 6.00
N PRO A 103 1.19 -7.33 6.14
CA PRO A 103 0.04 -6.52 6.52
C PRO A 103 0.30 -5.81 7.85
N SER A 104 0.07 -4.51 7.90
CA SER A 104 0.40 -3.65 9.03
C SER A 104 -0.88 -3.09 9.64
N ALA A 105 -1.14 -3.38 10.92
CA ALA A 105 -2.23 -2.74 11.65
C ALA A 105 -2.03 -1.23 11.81
N LYS A 106 -0.76 -0.85 12.03
CA LYS A 106 -0.31 0.53 12.18
C LYS A 106 1.06 0.70 11.55
N LEU A 107 1.38 1.94 11.20
CA LEU A 107 2.69 2.32 10.68
C LEU A 107 3.55 2.88 11.81
N PHE A 108 4.81 2.46 11.88
CA PHE A 108 5.78 2.95 12.86
C PHE A 108 7.00 3.56 12.19
N SER A 109 7.47 4.69 12.69
CA SER A 109 8.63 5.39 12.11
C SER A 109 9.93 4.60 12.27
N ASN A 110 10.01 3.68 13.23
CA ASN A 110 11.14 2.77 13.41
C ASN A 110 11.07 1.50 12.53
N SER A 111 10.06 1.35 11.67
CA SER A 111 9.96 0.21 10.76
C SER A 111 11.15 0.16 9.81
N LEU A 112 11.68 -1.06 9.58
CA LEU A 112 12.74 -1.31 8.60
C LEU A 112 12.21 -1.34 7.16
N MET A 113 10.89 -1.44 6.99
CA MET A 113 10.22 -1.59 5.70
C MET A 113 9.90 -0.25 5.04
N ILE A 114 9.94 0.86 5.78
CA ILE A 114 9.70 2.21 5.24
C ILE A 114 11.01 2.87 4.79
N THR A 115 10.88 3.86 3.91
CA THR A 115 12.03 4.66 3.46
C THR A 115 12.49 5.65 4.54
N GLN A 116 13.72 6.14 4.39
CA GLN A 116 14.20 7.27 5.21
C GLN A 116 13.38 8.53 4.97
N ALA A 117 12.95 8.81 3.73
CA ALA A 117 12.12 9.95 3.40
C ALA A 117 10.76 9.91 4.14
N CYS A 118 10.10 8.74 4.17
CA CYS A 118 8.87 8.55 4.95
C CYS A 118 9.10 8.77 6.46
N ARG A 119 10.22 8.26 6.99
CA ARG A 119 10.56 8.43 8.41
C ARG A 119 10.79 9.90 8.78
N GLN A 120 11.32 10.70 7.86
CA GLN A 120 11.78 12.07 8.10
C GLN A 120 10.83 13.16 7.59
N CYS A 121 9.72 12.79 6.96
CA CYS A 121 8.83 13.77 6.35
C CYS A 121 8.03 14.61 7.36
N GLU A 122 7.85 14.13 8.59
CA GLU A 122 7.33 14.91 9.72
C GLU A 122 7.77 14.27 11.05
N ASN A 123 7.43 14.89 12.18
CA ASN A 123 7.71 14.31 13.49
C ASN A 123 6.60 13.34 13.90
N TRP A 124 6.85 12.04 13.84
CA TRP A 124 5.89 11.01 14.20
C TRP A 124 6.57 9.73 14.72
N TYR A 125 5.84 8.96 15.53
CA TYR A 125 6.26 7.64 16.00
C TYR A 125 5.35 6.53 15.47
N GLU A 126 4.05 6.76 15.57
CA GLU A 126 2.99 5.82 15.20
C GLU A 126 1.91 6.58 14.42
N LYS A 127 1.36 5.95 13.39
CA LYS A 127 0.23 6.42 12.62
C LYS A 127 -0.70 5.28 12.29
N ASP A 128 -1.99 5.59 12.21
CA ASP A 128 -2.95 4.66 11.62
C ASP A 128 -2.70 4.56 10.11
N ILE A 129 -3.05 3.41 9.54
CA ILE A 129 -2.88 3.13 8.12
C ILE A 129 -4.24 2.74 7.53
N ILE A 130 -4.60 3.36 6.40
CA ILE A 130 -5.80 3.04 5.66
C ILE A 130 -5.41 2.24 4.43
N TYR A 131 -5.94 1.02 4.33
CA TYR A 131 -5.89 0.24 3.11
C TYR A 131 -7.01 0.69 2.18
N VAL A 132 -6.61 1.25 1.03
CA VAL A 132 -7.52 1.71 -0.01
C VAL A 132 -7.52 0.69 -1.16
N ILE A 133 -8.58 -0.12 -1.23
CA ILE A 133 -8.69 -1.21 -2.19
C ILE A 133 -9.66 -0.83 -3.30
N GLY A 134 -9.14 -0.60 -4.49
CA GLY A 134 -9.93 -0.29 -5.68
C GLY A 134 -10.09 -1.48 -6.60
N SER A 135 -11.32 -1.93 -6.83
CA SER A 135 -11.65 -2.97 -7.79
C SER A 135 -11.94 -2.35 -9.14
N ILE A 136 -11.12 -2.66 -10.14
CA ILE A 136 -11.28 -2.13 -11.51
C ILE A 136 -11.76 -3.26 -12.42
N ASN A 137 -12.91 -3.07 -13.04
CA ASN A 137 -13.44 -4.03 -14.01
C ASN A 137 -12.57 -4.03 -15.27
N LYS A 138 -12.00 -5.20 -15.62
CA LYS A 138 -11.12 -5.35 -16.80
C LYS A 138 -11.75 -4.93 -18.11
N SER A 139 -13.05 -5.18 -18.28
CA SER A 139 -13.76 -4.95 -19.54
C SER A 139 -14.10 -3.47 -19.76
N THR A 140 -14.46 -2.76 -18.69
CA THR A 140 -14.89 -1.36 -18.77
C THR A 140 -13.83 -0.36 -18.31
N ASN A 141 -12.76 -0.82 -17.65
CA ASN A 141 -11.78 -0.01 -16.91
C ASN A 141 -12.39 0.92 -15.84
N GLN A 142 -13.63 0.66 -15.44
CA GLN A 142 -14.34 1.41 -14.41
C GLN A 142 -14.04 0.85 -13.03
N LEU A 143 -14.01 1.75 -12.05
CA LEU A 143 -13.96 1.40 -10.64
C LEU A 143 -15.31 0.83 -10.21
N SER A 144 -15.38 -0.45 -9.85
CA SER A 144 -16.60 -1.10 -9.36
C SER A 144 -16.83 -0.84 -7.87
N THR A 145 -15.78 -1.00 -7.06
CA THR A 145 -15.83 -0.82 -5.61
C THR A 145 -14.57 -0.12 -5.11
N LEU A 146 -14.72 0.69 -4.06
CA LEU A 146 -13.61 1.32 -3.36
C LEU A 146 -13.77 1.12 -1.86
N TRP A 147 -12.89 0.32 -1.28
CA TRP A 147 -12.85 0.08 0.15
C TRP A 147 -11.83 0.98 0.83
N PHE A 148 -12.19 1.47 2.01
CA PHE A 148 -11.29 2.11 2.95
C PHE A 148 -11.35 1.31 4.24
N VAL A 149 -10.25 0.66 4.61
CA VAL A 149 -10.20 -0.20 5.79
C VAL A 149 -9.02 0.22 6.65
N TYR A 150 -9.28 0.61 7.90
CA TYR A 150 -8.20 0.85 8.86
C TYR A 150 -7.43 -0.44 9.14
N GLY A 151 -6.10 -0.32 9.23
CA GLY A 151 -5.21 -1.46 9.37
C GLY A 151 -5.49 -2.28 10.62
N ASP A 152 -5.86 -1.65 11.73
CA ASP A 152 -6.21 -2.32 12.98
C ASP A 152 -7.51 -3.15 12.91
N CYS A 153 -8.34 -2.90 11.89
CA CYS A 153 -9.52 -3.69 11.56
C CYS A 153 -9.22 -4.83 10.56
N TYR A 154 -8.02 -4.87 9.99
CA TYR A 154 -7.72 -5.72 8.82
C TYR A 154 -6.49 -6.60 9.00
N ALA A 155 -5.52 -6.16 9.78
CA ALA A 155 -4.25 -6.82 10.02
C ALA A 155 -3.98 -6.98 11.53
N ALA A 156 -3.19 -8.00 11.87
CA ALA A 156 -2.76 -8.20 13.25
C ALA A 156 -1.63 -7.23 13.63
N SER A 157 -1.24 -7.23 14.91
CA SER A 157 -0.06 -6.50 15.36
C SER A 157 1.22 -7.03 14.71
N LYS A 158 2.22 -6.17 14.55
CA LYS A 158 3.49 -6.50 13.85
C LYS A 158 4.20 -7.73 14.44
N GLU A 159 4.06 -7.94 15.75
CA GLU A 159 4.69 -9.03 16.50
C GLU A 159 4.25 -10.40 15.97
N ILE A 160 3.01 -10.53 15.51
CA ILE A 160 2.48 -11.77 14.92
C ILE A 160 3.28 -12.14 13.66
N TYR A 161 3.50 -11.17 12.76
CA TYR A 161 4.20 -11.38 11.50
C TYR A 161 5.72 -11.53 11.71
N GLU A 162 6.30 -10.73 12.60
CA GLU A 162 7.72 -10.78 12.93
C GLU A 162 8.11 -12.11 13.60
N ARG A 163 7.21 -12.69 14.42
CA ARG A 163 7.40 -14.03 15.00
C ARG A 163 7.53 -15.10 13.92
N VAL A 164 6.65 -15.10 12.92
CA VAL A 164 6.70 -16.05 11.80
C VAL A 164 8.00 -15.88 11.01
N ARG A 165 8.34 -14.63 10.67
CA ARG A 165 9.59 -14.31 9.97
C ARG A 165 10.82 -14.82 10.72
N THR A 166 10.88 -14.55 12.03
CA THR A 166 12.00 -14.94 12.89
C THR A 166 12.11 -16.45 12.97
N THR A 167 10.99 -17.15 13.15
CA THR A 167 10.95 -18.61 13.23
C THR A 167 11.48 -19.25 11.94
N ILE A 168 11.05 -18.76 10.77
CA ILE A 168 11.53 -19.28 9.49
C ILE A 168 13.02 -18.98 9.30
N ALA A 169 13.45 -17.75 9.58
CA ALA A 169 14.86 -17.36 9.44
C ALA A 169 15.78 -18.20 10.34
N SER A 170 15.39 -18.43 11.60
CA SER A 170 16.11 -19.31 12.52
C SER A 170 16.14 -20.75 12.02
N GLY A 171 15.02 -21.26 11.48
CA GLY A 171 14.96 -22.60 10.89
C GLY A 171 15.93 -22.78 9.72
N VAL A 172 15.98 -21.82 8.78
CA VAL A 172 16.90 -21.86 7.64
C VAL A 172 18.35 -21.80 8.09
N ASN A 173 18.67 -20.99 9.10
CA ASN A 173 20.03 -20.86 9.64
C ASN A 173 20.53 -22.13 10.34
N LEU A 174 19.65 -23.05 10.74
CA LEU A 174 20.00 -24.32 11.38
C LEU A 174 20.24 -25.46 10.38
N ILE A 175 19.95 -25.26 9.09
CA ILE A 175 20.16 -26.28 8.06
C ILE A 175 21.67 -26.43 7.81
N PRO A 176 22.24 -27.65 7.95
CA PRO A 176 23.63 -27.89 7.62
C PRO A 176 23.97 -27.48 6.18
N ASP A 177 25.19 -26.99 5.98
CA ASP A 177 25.72 -26.60 4.66
C ASP A 177 24.97 -25.44 3.96
N VAL A 178 24.19 -24.64 4.70
CA VAL A 178 23.51 -23.43 4.20
C VAL A 178 24.19 -22.17 4.74
N GLU A 179 24.84 -21.39 3.86
CA GLU A 179 25.42 -20.08 4.22
C GLU A 179 24.35 -18.98 4.25
N PHE A 180 23.61 -18.87 5.35
CA PHE A 180 22.54 -17.90 5.52
C PHE A 180 23.03 -16.52 6.00
N SER A 181 22.37 -15.46 5.53
CA SER A 181 22.53 -14.09 6.01
C SER A 181 21.18 -13.42 6.18
N GLN A 182 20.99 -12.74 7.32
CA GLN A 182 19.76 -12.02 7.61
C GLN A 182 19.66 -10.73 6.77
N THR A 183 18.46 -10.42 6.28
CA THR A 183 18.17 -9.19 5.53
C THR A 183 16.97 -8.46 6.14
N LYS A 184 16.62 -7.27 5.60
CA LYS A 184 15.38 -6.56 6.00
C LYS A 184 14.11 -7.37 5.73
N GLU A 185 14.15 -8.25 4.74
CA GLU A 185 13.11 -9.24 4.45
C GLU A 185 13.38 -10.51 5.28
N LEU A 186 13.33 -11.70 4.69
CA LEU A 186 13.55 -12.94 5.44
C LEU A 186 15.04 -13.27 5.55
N GLY A 187 15.75 -13.28 4.43
CA GLY A 187 17.19 -13.50 4.40
C GLY A 187 17.73 -13.80 3.03
N ARG A 188 18.96 -14.29 2.97
CA ARG A 188 19.64 -14.70 1.74
C ARG A 188 20.53 -15.89 2.01
N VAL A 189 20.49 -16.89 1.14
CA VAL A 189 21.48 -17.97 1.12
C VAL A 189 22.56 -17.60 0.13
N ASN A 190 23.82 -17.62 0.56
CA ASN A 190 24.98 -17.29 -0.26
C ASN A 190 25.64 -18.57 -0.80
N LYS A 191 26.49 -18.42 -1.82
CA LYS A 191 27.31 -19.49 -2.41
C LYS A 191 26.52 -20.74 -2.81
N VAL A 192 25.38 -20.52 -3.48
CA VAL A 192 24.47 -21.61 -3.88
C VAL A 192 25.08 -22.49 -4.99
N ASP A 193 26.03 -21.95 -5.76
CA ASP A 193 26.72 -22.65 -6.84
C ASP A 193 28.19 -22.98 -6.47
N PRO A 194 28.84 -23.92 -7.17
CA PRO A 194 30.22 -24.32 -6.89
C PRO A 194 31.27 -23.21 -6.98
N LEU A 195 31.02 -22.13 -7.75
CA LEU A 195 31.92 -20.98 -7.84
C LEU A 195 31.72 -19.99 -6.69
N GLY A 196 30.63 -20.12 -5.92
CA GLY A 196 30.33 -19.28 -4.77
C GLY A 196 29.85 -17.86 -5.11
N ILE A 197 29.40 -17.62 -6.34
CA ILE A 197 29.06 -16.28 -6.85
C ILE A 197 27.55 -16.00 -6.92
N THR A 198 26.72 -17.02 -6.73
CA THR A 198 25.26 -16.91 -6.72
C THR A 198 24.69 -16.83 -5.31
N HIS A 199 23.53 -16.20 -5.20
CA HIS A 199 22.79 -16.09 -3.95
C HIS A 199 21.29 -16.26 -4.20
N LEU A 200 20.62 -16.96 -3.29
CA LEU A 200 19.16 -17.09 -3.25
C LEU A 200 18.59 -16.08 -2.27
N ARG A 201 17.88 -15.06 -2.78
CA ARG A 201 17.11 -14.12 -1.94
C ARG A 201 15.85 -14.81 -1.44
N ILE A 202 15.62 -14.77 -0.13
CA ILE A 202 14.40 -15.30 0.50
C ILE A 202 13.57 -14.12 1.01
N ARG A 203 12.35 -13.99 0.48
CA ARG A 203 11.40 -12.94 0.85
C ARG A 203 10.01 -13.52 1.08
N GLY A 204 9.25 -12.91 1.98
CA GLY A 204 7.83 -13.24 2.15
C GLY A 204 7.00 -12.68 1.00
N MET A 205 6.03 -13.46 0.54
CA MET A 205 4.95 -12.97 -0.32
C MET A 205 3.66 -13.06 0.48
N TRP A 206 3.24 -11.93 1.03
CA TRP A 206 2.07 -11.89 1.89
C TRP A 206 0.82 -11.70 1.05
N HIS A 207 -0.25 -12.38 1.45
CA HIS A 207 -1.57 -12.21 0.88
C HIS A 207 -2.54 -11.88 2.01
N ILE A 208 -3.48 -10.99 1.73
CA ILE A 208 -4.60 -10.69 2.60
C ILE A 208 -5.90 -10.88 1.82
N GLU A 209 -6.92 -11.44 2.48
CA GLU A 209 -8.22 -11.69 1.85
C GLU A 209 -8.95 -10.38 1.55
N HIS A 210 -9.64 -10.31 0.42
CA HIS A 210 -10.37 -9.11 0.01
C HIS A 210 -11.38 -8.62 1.08
N PRO A 211 -11.58 -7.30 1.28
CA PRO A 211 -12.55 -6.79 2.24
C PRO A 211 -13.98 -7.34 2.09
N ASN A 212 -14.49 -7.54 0.86
CA ASN A 212 -15.81 -8.18 0.66
C ASN A 212 -15.90 -9.56 1.34
N LYS A 213 -14.81 -10.33 1.37
CA LYS A 213 -14.78 -11.65 1.99
C LYS A 213 -14.58 -11.58 3.49
N VAL A 214 -13.72 -10.66 3.95
CA VAL A 214 -13.43 -10.47 5.39
C VAL A 214 -14.64 -9.89 6.13
N PHE A 215 -15.37 -8.98 5.49
CA PHE A 215 -16.50 -8.25 6.05
C PHE A 215 -17.85 -8.63 5.42
N ASN A 216 -17.97 -9.85 4.87
CA ASN A 216 -19.20 -10.33 4.24
C ASN A 216 -20.41 -10.28 5.19
N TYR A 217 -20.18 -10.41 6.50
CA TYR A 217 -21.20 -10.30 7.55
C TYR A 217 -21.87 -8.92 7.62
N LEU A 218 -21.34 -7.88 6.94
CA LEU A 218 -21.97 -6.56 6.85
C LEU A 218 -23.08 -6.50 5.80
N GLU A 219 -23.10 -7.42 4.82
CA GLU A 219 -24.10 -7.46 3.74
C GLU A 219 -25.38 -8.20 4.14
N ASP A 220 -25.35 -8.94 5.24
CA ASP A 220 -26.48 -9.73 5.76
C ASP A 220 -27.47 -8.93 6.64
N VAL A 221 -27.48 -7.58 6.54
CA VAL A 221 -28.34 -6.67 7.34
C VAL A 221 -29.52 -6.12 6.55
#